data_AF-A0A943R8X2-F1
#
_entry.id   AF-A0A943R8X2-F1
#
_cell.length_a   1.000
_cell.length_b   1.000
_cell.length_c   1.000
_cell.angle_alpha   90.00
_cell.angle_beta   90.00
_cell.angle_gamma   90.00
#
_symmetry.space_group_name_H-M   'P 1'
#
loop_
_entity.id
_entity.type
_entity.pdbx_description
1 polymer ?
#
loop_
_entity_poly.entity_id
_entity_poly.type
_entity_poly.pdbx_seq_one_letter_code
_entity_poly.pdbx_strand_id
1 'polypeptide(L)'
;QVDDYYQNFYVRHPEYLEQLPEQYRADIANSLSQVRQYCEMPLKILKAEQLVGGEEAMDAILAKLFTRQLDPTYPYLTYQDFLSACALTEEDLNLA
;
A
#
# COMPACT_ATOMS: atom_id res chain seq x y z
N GLN A 1 -3.21 3.08 15.30
CA GLN A 1 -2.81 1.88 14.53
C GLN A 1 -1.79 2.20 13.44
N VAL A 2 -2.10 3.06 12.46
CA VAL A 2 -1.10 3.51 11.46
C VAL A 2 -0.06 4.45 12.09
N ASP A 3 -0.48 5.38 12.95
CA ASP A 3 0.47 6.23 13.68
C ASP A 3 1.41 5.41 14.57
N ASP A 4 0.88 4.38 15.25
CA ASP A 4 1.68 3.45 16.07
C ASP A 4 2.71 2.69 15.23
N TYR A 5 2.40 2.40 13.96
CA TYR A 5 3.33 1.80 13.02
C TYR A 5 4.49 2.74 12.71
N TYR A 6 4.23 4.01 12.40
CA TYR A 6 5.30 4.98 12.14
C TYR A 6 6.11 5.35 13.39
N GLN A 7 5.54 5.17 14.59
CA GLN A 7 6.27 5.30 15.85
C GLN A 7 6.97 4.01 16.30
N ASN A 8 6.79 2.89 15.60
CA ASN A 8 7.43 1.63 15.96
C ASN A 8 8.96 1.74 15.87
N PHE A 9 9.65 1.28 16.91
CA PHE A 9 11.10 1.35 17.01
C PHE A 9 11.82 0.68 15.82
N TYR A 10 11.38 -0.51 15.42
CA TYR A 10 12.01 -1.28 14.34
C TYR A 10 11.68 -0.76 12.94
N VAL A 11 10.58 -0.01 12.78
CA VAL A 11 10.28 0.72 11.53
C VAL A 11 11.22 1.92 11.39
N ARG A 12 11.49 2.62 12.49
CA ARG A 12 12.36 3.80 12.51
C ARG A 12 13.85 3.45 12.51
N HIS A 13 14.21 2.27 13.00
CA HIS A 13 15.58 1.79 13.13
C HIS A 13 15.71 0.34 12.63
N PRO A 14 15.61 0.11 11.31
CA PRO A 14 15.66 -1.23 10.72
C PRO A 14 16.99 -1.96 11.00
N GLU A 15 18.08 -1.23 11.23
CA GLU A 15 19.40 -1.77 11.56
C GLU A 15 19.42 -2.63 12.84
N TYR A 16 18.50 -2.41 13.78
CA TYR A 16 18.37 -3.25 14.97
C TYR A 16 17.48 -4.47 14.72
N LEU A 17 16.52 -4.38 13.79
CA LEU A 17 15.68 -5.52 13.41
C LEU A 17 16.53 -6.61 12.73
N GLU A 18 17.53 -6.21 11.96
CA GLU A 18 18.47 -7.13 11.28
C GLU A 18 19.37 -7.90 12.24
N GLN A 19 19.62 -7.37 13.43
CA GLN A 19 20.45 -8.00 14.46
C GLN A 19 19.68 -9.03 15.30
N LEU A 20 18.34 -9.08 15.20
CA LEU A 20 17.54 -10.03 15.95
C LEU A 20 17.64 -11.45 15.39
N PRO A 21 17.45 -12.48 16.25
CA PRO A 21 17.23 -13.83 15.79
C PRO A 21 16.06 -13.91 14.81
N GLU A 22 16.17 -14.82 13.84
CA GLU A 22 15.24 -14.94 12.72
C GLU A 22 13.77 -15.03 13.15
N GLN A 23 13.48 -15.81 14.20
CA GLN A 23 12.12 -15.97 14.71
C GLN A 23 11.49 -14.62 15.12
N TYR A 24 12.20 -13.80 15.89
CA TYR A 24 11.69 -12.49 16.32
C TYR A 24 11.54 -11.54 15.14
N ARG A 25 12.47 -11.57 14.19
CA ARG A 25 12.37 -10.77 12.96
C ARG A 25 11.13 -11.15 12.15
N ALA A 26 10.85 -12.44 12.01
CA ALA A 26 9.68 -12.94 11.30
C ALA A 26 8.38 -12.51 12.00
N ASP A 27 8.29 -12.64 13.33
CA ASP A 27 7.11 -12.25 14.11
C ASP A 27 6.82 -10.75 13.97
N ILE A 28 7.86 -9.91 14.07
CA ILE A 28 7.75 -8.46 13.90
C ILE A 28 7.35 -8.12 12.45
N ALA A 29 8.00 -8.73 11.45
CA ALA A 29 7.69 -8.49 10.04
C ALA A 29 6.24 -8.84 9.71
N ASN A 30 5.73 -9.95 10.25
CA ASN A 30 4.34 -10.36 10.08
C ASN A 30 3.36 -9.35 10.70
N SER A 31 3.62 -8.92 11.94
CA SER A 31 2.79 -7.91 12.62
C SER A 31 2.77 -6.58 11.85
N LEU A 32 3.94 -6.09 11.42
CA LEU A 32 4.08 -4.87 10.65
C LEU A 32 3.43 -4.97 9.26
N SER A 33 3.51 -6.14 8.60
CA SER A 33 2.87 -6.37 7.30
C SER A 33 1.36 -6.30 7.39
N GLN A 34 0.76 -6.82 8.47
CA GLN A 34 -0.69 -6.73 8.66
C GLN A 34 -1.16 -5.27 8.79
N VAL A 35 -0.42 -4.44 9.53
CA VAL A 35 -0.77 -3.02 9.68
C VAL A 35 -0.64 -2.28 8.34
N ARG A 36 0.43 -2.52 7.57
CA ARG A 36 0.55 -1.93 6.22
C ARG A 36 -0.60 -2.34 5.32
N GLN A 37 -0.91 -3.63 5.25
CA GLN A 37 -1.92 -4.16 4.32
C GLN A 37 -3.35 -3.76 4.67
N TYR A 38 -3.71 -3.77 5.95
CA TYR A 38 -5.11 -3.62 6.38
C TYR A 38 -5.42 -2.31 7.09
N CYS A 39 -4.41 -1.55 7.50
CA CYS A 39 -4.62 -0.24 8.10
C CYS A 39 -4.12 0.88 7.18
N GLU A 40 -2.92 0.75 6.62
CA GLU A 40 -2.32 1.81 5.80
C GLU A 40 -2.87 1.83 4.36
N MET A 41 -2.89 0.68 3.68
CA MET A 41 -3.36 0.61 2.29
C MET A 41 -4.81 1.11 2.10
N PRO A 42 -5.79 0.81 2.97
CA PRO A 42 -7.13 1.37 2.83
C PRO A 42 -7.16 2.90 2.92
N LEU A 43 -6.33 3.51 3.77
CA LEU A 43 -6.22 4.97 3.85
C LEU A 43 -5.56 5.55 2.59
N LYS A 44 -4.57 4.87 2.01
CA LYS A 44 -3.99 5.26 0.72
C LYS A 44 -5.02 5.20 -0.41
N ILE A 45 -5.85 4.16 -0.45
CA ILE A 45 -6.95 4.04 -1.43
C ILE A 45 -7.97 5.16 -1.23
N LEU A 46 -8.35 5.46 0.02
CA LEU A 46 -9.26 6.57 0.33
C LEU A 46 -8.68 7.93 -0.09
N LYS A 47 -7.39 8.16 0.15
CA LYS A 47 -6.71 9.39 -0.32
C LYS A 47 -6.70 9.46 -1.84
N ALA A 48 -6.42 8.35 -2.53
CA ALA A 48 -6.48 8.28 -3.99
C ALA A 48 -7.88 8.65 -4.50
N GLU A 49 -8.94 8.12 -3.88
CA GLU A 49 -10.35 8.46 -4.22
C GLU A 49 -10.60 9.97 -4.13
N GLN A 50 -10.18 10.60 -3.03
CA GLN A 50 -10.31 12.04 -2.85
C GLN A 50 -9.57 12.84 -3.92
N LEU A 51 -8.36 12.38 -4.31
CA LEU A 51 -7.53 13.06 -5.30
C LEU A 51 -8.07 12.91 -6.74
N VAL A 52 -8.71 11.78 -7.07
CA VAL A 52 -9.29 11.56 -8.42
C VAL A 52 -10.68 12.15 -8.60
N GLY A 53 -11.26 12.76 -7.56
CA GLY A 53 -12.55 13.46 -7.64
C GLY A 53 -13.73 12.77 -6.94
N GLY A 54 -13.47 11.81 -6.05
CA GLY A 54 -14.47 11.10 -5.26
C GLY A 54 -14.86 9.73 -5.82
N GLU A 55 -15.79 9.08 -5.11
CA GLU A 55 -16.21 7.69 -5.33
C GLU A 55 -16.56 7.36 -6.80
N GLU A 56 -17.39 8.16 -7.47
CA GLU A 56 -17.81 7.89 -8.86
C GLU A 56 -16.62 7.87 -9.84
N ALA A 57 -15.65 8.76 -9.66
CA ALA A 57 -14.45 8.80 -10.47
C ALA A 57 -13.54 7.60 -10.19
N MET A 58 -13.37 7.24 -8.91
CA MET A 58 -12.61 6.06 -8.51
C MET A 58 -13.23 4.76 -9.04
N ASP A 59 -14.55 4.60 -8.93
CA ASP A 59 -15.28 3.44 -9.47
C ASP A 59 -15.07 3.28 -10.97
N ALA A 60 -15.14 4.38 -11.73
CA ALA A 60 -14.89 4.36 -13.16
C ALA A 60 -13.44 3.96 -13.51
N ILE A 61 -12.46 4.38 -12.70
CA ILE A 61 -11.06 4.00 -12.85
C ILE A 61 -10.88 2.51 -12.54
N LEU A 62 -11.39 2.03 -11.41
CA LEU A 62 -11.28 0.64 -10.99
C LEU A 62 -11.99 -0.30 -11.97
N ALA A 63 -13.18 0.07 -12.46
CA ALA A 63 -13.89 -0.71 -13.47
C ALA A 63 -13.02 -0.93 -14.71
N LYS A 64 -12.38 0.10 -15.24
CA LYS A 64 -11.46 -0.02 -16.38
C LYS A 64 -10.22 -0.84 -16.04
N LEU A 65 -9.64 -0.62 -14.85
CA LEU A 65 -8.42 -1.29 -14.41
C LEU A 65 -8.61 -2.81 -14.27
N PHE A 66 -9.75 -3.24 -13.72
CA PHE A 66 -10.04 -4.66 -13.49
C PHE A 66 -10.69 -5.36 -14.69
N THR A 67 -11.19 -4.62 -15.68
CA THR A 67 -11.72 -5.18 -16.94
C THR A 67 -10.75 -5.08 -18.12
N ARG A 68 -9.51 -4.62 -17.87
CA ARG A 68 -8.46 -4.57 -18.88
C ARG A 68 -8.14 -5.95 -19.43
N GLN A 69 -7.72 -6.01 -20.69
CA GLN A 69 -7.22 -7.24 -21.27
C GLN A 69 -5.93 -7.67 -20.54
N LEU A 70 -5.93 -8.86 -19.95
CA LEU A 70 -4.77 -9.38 -19.23
C LEU A 70 -3.72 -9.88 -20.23
N ASP A 71 -2.47 -9.47 -20.03
CA ASP A 71 -1.33 -10.11 -20.70
C ASP A 71 -1.13 -11.50 -20.08
N PRO A 72 -1.17 -12.59 -20.86
CA PRO A 72 -0.90 -13.93 -20.36
C PRO A 72 0.47 -14.08 -19.69
N THR A 73 1.44 -13.24 -20.06
CA THR A 73 2.81 -13.22 -19.51
C THR A 73 2.90 -12.48 -18.18
N TYR A 74 2.03 -11.49 -17.97
CA TYR A 74 1.97 -10.67 -16.75
C TYR A 74 0.51 -10.48 -16.30
N PRO A 75 -0.13 -11.53 -15.76
CA PRO A 75 -1.57 -11.53 -15.51
C PRO A 75 -1.97 -10.77 -14.23
N TYR A 76 -1.01 -10.27 -13.45
CA TYR A 76 -1.27 -9.66 -12.15
C TYR A 76 -1.38 -8.14 -12.25
N LEU A 77 -2.28 -7.57 -11.45
CA LEU A 77 -2.35 -6.14 -11.23
C LEU A 77 -1.27 -5.71 -10.24
N THR A 78 -0.46 -4.72 -10.61
CA THR A 78 0.59 -4.16 -9.75
C THR A 78 0.11 -2.87 -9.08
N TYR A 79 0.81 -2.47 -8.01
CA TYR A 79 0.57 -1.17 -7.38
C TYR A 79 0.83 -0.01 -8.35
N GLN A 80 1.84 -0.13 -9.21
CA GLN A 80 2.14 0.88 -10.23
C GLN A 80 1.03 1.00 -11.28
N ASP A 81 0.36 -0.10 -11.64
CA ASP A 81 -0.80 -0.05 -12.53
C ASP A 81 -1.94 0.78 -11.93
N PHE A 82 -2.21 0.60 -10.64
CA PHE A 82 -3.21 1.37 -9.90
C PHE A 82 -2.85 2.87 -9.88
N LEU A 83 -1.62 3.21 -9.50
CA LEU A 83 -1.12 4.59 -9.50
C LEU A 83 -1.24 5.24 -10.88
N SER A 84 -0.82 4.52 -11.93
CA SER A 84 -0.89 5.01 -13.31
C SER A 84 -2.33 5.23 -13.76
N ALA A 85 -3.26 4.35 -13.36
CA ALA A 85 -4.68 4.50 -13.68
C ALA A 85 -5.32 5.71 -12.99
N CYS A 86 -4.86 6.05 -11.77
CA CYS A 86 -5.26 7.25 -11.04
C CYS A 86 -4.50 8.52 -11.48
N ALA A 87 -3.49 8.41 -12.33
CA ALA A 87 -2.53 9.48 -12.65
C ALA A 87 -1.86 10.06 -11.39
N LEU A 88 -1.52 9.19 -10.43
CA LEU A 88 -0.87 9.53 -9.16
C LEU A 88 0.51 8.88 -9.07
N THR A 89 1.31 9.39 -8.14
CA THR A 89 2.61 8.83 -7.73
C THR A 89 2.52 8.26 -6.32
N GLU A 90 3.55 7.53 -5.86
CA GLU A 90 3.61 7.07 -4.48
C GLU A 90 3.61 8.22 -3.46
N GLU A 91 4.22 9.35 -3.82
CA GLU A 91 4.32 10.54 -2.97
C GLU A 91 2.95 11.17 -2.71
N ASP A 92 2.07 11.17 -3.73
CA ASP A 92 0.69 11.66 -3.59
C ASP A 92 -0.09 10.89 -2.53
N LEU A 93 0.26 9.61 -2.32
CA LEU A 93 -0.39 8.73 -1.35
C LEU A 93 0.34 8.64 0.01
N ASN A 94 1.32 9.50 0.26
CA ASN A 94 1.94 9.56 1.58
C ASN A 94 0.90 10.00 2.64
N LEU A 95 0.87 9.29 3.77
CA LEU A 95 -0.06 9.55 4.88
C LEU A 95 0.57 10.38 6.02
N ALA A 96 1.87 10.66 5.91
CA ALA A 96 2.65 11.46 6.85
C ALA A 96 2.92 12.88 6.34
#